data_AF-A0A8T3Z0X1-F1
#
_entry.id   AF-A0A8T3Z0X1-F1
#
_cell.length_a   1.000
_cell.length_b   1.000
_cell.length_c   1.000
_cell.angle_alpha   90.00
_cell.angle_beta   90.00
_cell.angle_gamma   90.00
#
_symmetry.space_group_name_H-M   'P 1'
#
loop_
_entity.id
_entity.type
_entity.pdbx_description
1 polymer ?
#
loop_
_entity_poly.entity_id
_entity_poly.type
_entity_poly.pdbx_seq_one_letter_code
_entity_poly.pdbx_strand_id
1 'polypeptide(L)'
;LTAAGYLEKLINRPKIADLIVVGKGNAELLDISIENSRIVGKRVGDLSPTDDYIIAAIHQNGEMYIPRDDWVLEKNEKISVLVKTRSVKKVTSIFV
;
A
#
# COMPACT_ATOMS: atom_id res chain seq x y z
N LEU A 1 -5.63 -15.32 -10.85
CA LEU A 1 -4.51 -15.56 -9.92
C LEU A 1 -4.64 -17.00 -9.44
N THR A 2 -3.61 -17.82 -9.59
CA THR A 2 -3.60 -19.15 -8.95
C THR A 2 -3.07 -19.00 -7.52
N ALA A 3 -3.43 -19.91 -6.61
CA ALA A 3 -2.93 -19.89 -5.23
C ALA A 3 -1.38 -19.86 -5.18
N ALA A 4 -0.72 -20.62 -6.08
CA ALA A 4 0.74 -20.65 -6.17
C ALA A 4 1.34 -19.27 -6.50
N GLY A 5 0.79 -18.55 -7.48
CA GLY A 5 1.29 -17.22 -7.86
C GLY A 5 1.03 -16.14 -6.80
N TYR A 6 -0.02 -16.30 -5.99
CA TYR A 6 -0.23 -15.45 -4.82
C TYR A 6 0.85 -15.67 -3.75
N LEU A 7 1.11 -16.93 -3.39
CA LEU A 7 2.12 -17.29 -2.39
C LEU A 7 3.53 -16.91 -2.83
N GLU A 8 3.88 -17.13 -4.10
CA GLU A 8 5.16 -16.70 -4.68
C GLU A 8 5.42 -15.21 -4.46
N LYS A 9 4.40 -14.38 -4.70
CA LYS A 9 4.51 -12.92 -4.52
C LYS A 9 4.70 -12.53 -3.06
N LEU A 10 4.00 -13.18 -2.12
CA LEU A 10 4.17 -12.91 -0.69
C LEU A 10 5.56 -13.33 -0.21
N ILE A 11 6.04 -14.51 -0.62
CA ILE A 11 7.38 -15.02 -0.26
C ILE A 11 8.46 -14.05 -0.76
N ASN A 12 8.34 -13.55 -1.98
CA ASN A 12 9.30 -12.62 -2.57
C ASN A 12 9.18 -11.18 -2.05
N ARG A 13 8.15 -10.85 -1.26
CA ARG A 13 7.84 -9.50 -0.78
C ARG A 13 7.44 -9.51 0.70
N PRO A 14 8.36 -9.86 1.63
CA PRO A 14 8.03 -10.12 3.03
C PRO A 14 7.54 -8.88 3.83
N LYS A 15 7.74 -7.67 3.29
CA LYS A 15 7.25 -6.40 3.86
C LYS A 15 5.79 -6.09 3.52
N ILE A 16 5.13 -6.92 2.72
CA ILE A 16 3.72 -6.79 2.35
C ILE A 16 2.92 -7.77 3.22
N ALA A 17 1.92 -7.26 3.92
CA ALA A 17 1.06 -8.06 4.80
C ALA A 17 0.04 -8.88 4.01
N ASP A 18 -0.52 -8.31 2.94
CA ASP A 18 -1.45 -8.99 2.04
C ASP A 18 -1.46 -8.32 0.66
N LEU A 19 -1.92 -9.02 -0.38
CA LEU A 19 -2.10 -8.47 -1.71
C LEU A 19 -3.32 -9.02 -2.48
N ILE A 20 -3.93 -8.19 -3.32
CA ILE A 20 -4.96 -8.63 -4.27
C ILE A 20 -4.56 -8.19 -5.67
N VAL A 21 -4.59 -9.11 -6.64
CA VAL A 21 -4.26 -8.80 -8.03
C VAL A 21 -5.52 -8.36 -8.78
N VAL A 22 -5.45 -7.18 -9.41
CA VAL A 22 -6.58 -6.48 -10.06
C VAL A 22 -6.28 -6.25 -11.55
N GLY A 23 -7.31 -5.94 -12.36
CA GLY A 23 -7.12 -5.42 -13.71
C GLY A 23 -6.41 -6.38 -14.67
N LYS A 24 -6.71 -7.68 -14.59
CA LYS A 24 -6.01 -8.74 -15.35
C LYS A 24 -4.49 -8.81 -15.06
N GLY A 25 -4.06 -8.37 -13.88
CA GLY A 25 -2.66 -8.45 -13.45
C GLY A 25 -1.84 -7.19 -13.66
N ASN A 26 -2.44 -6.10 -14.13
CA ASN A 26 -1.74 -4.82 -14.34
C ASN A 26 -1.71 -3.92 -13.09
N ALA A 27 -2.48 -4.25 -12.05
CA ALA A 27 -2.48 -3.58 -10.77
C ALA A 27 -2.59 -4.58 -9.61
N GLU A 28 -2.16 -4.15 -8.43
CA GLU A 28 -2.23 -4.90 -7.18
C GLU A 28 -2.70 -3.95 -6.07
N LEU A 29 -3.60 -4.41 -5.19
CA LEU A 29 -3.89 -3.76 -3.92
C LEU A 29 -2.97 -4.37 -2.87
N LEU A 30 -2.15 -3.57 -2.19
CA LEU A 30 -1.17 -4.03 -1.23
C LEU A 30 -1.51 -3.51 0.16
N ASP A 31 -1.46 -4.38 1.14
CA ASP A 31 -1.53 -4.01 2.55
C ASP A 31 -0.12 -3.89 3.12
N ILE A 32 0.26 -2.70 3.58
CA ILE A 32 1.60 -2.40 4.08
C ILE A 32 1.53 -1.59 5.38
N SER A 33 2.48 -1.84 6.28
CA SER A 33 2.67 -1.03 7.48
C SER A 33 3.68 0.09 7.21
N ILE A 34 3.39 1.29 7.68
CA ILE A 34 4.29 2.45 7.51
C ILE A 34 5.48 2.32 8.47
N GLU A 35 6.64 1.97 7.93
CA GLU A 35 7.91 1.87 8.66
C GLU A 35 8.86 3.04 8.35
N ASN A 36 8.72 3.67 7.19
CA ASN A 36 9.60 4.74 6.74
C ASN A 36 9.32 6.06 7.50
N SER A 37 10.26 6.45 8.36
CA SER A 37 10.19 7.68 9.16
C SER A 37 10.08 8.97 8.33
N ARG A 38 10.47 8.96 7.04
CA ARG A 38 10.32 10.12 6.15
C ARG A 38 8.87 10.35 5.70
N ILE A 39 8.00 9.36 5.85
CA ILE A 39 6.57 9.44 5.49
C ILE A 39 5.72 9.76 6.71
N VAL A 40 6.13 9.31 7.89
CA VAL A 40 5.44 9.62 9.16
C VAL A 40 5.31 11.14 9.32
N GLY A 41 4.09 11.61 9.59
CA GLY A 41 3.77 13.03 9.75
C GLY A 41 3.42 13.76 8.44
N LYS A 42 3.54 13.13 7.27
CA LYS A 42 3.06 13.69 6.00
C LYS A 42 1.56 13.48 5.84
N ARG A 43 0.91 14.35 5.07
CA ARG A 43 -0.50 14.19 4.73
C ARG A 43 -0.64 13.25 3.54
N VAL A 44 -1.78 12.56 3.45
CA VAL A 44 -2.09 11.70 2.29
C VAL A 44 -2.04 12.50 0.99
N GLY A 45 -2.60 13.71 0.96
CA GLY A 45 -2.63 14.56 -0.23
C GLY A 45 -1.25 15.01 -0.73
N ASP A 46 -0.22 14.97 0.11
CA ASP A 46 1.16 15.28 -0.28
C ASP A 46 1.82 14.11 -1.06
N LEU A 47 1.22 12.93 -1.00
CA LEU A 47 1.81 11.66 -1.44
C LEU A 47 0.93 10.88 -2.42
N SER A 48 -0.38 11.06 -2.38
CA SER A 48 -1.35 10.23 -3.09
C SER A 48 -2.60 11.05 -3.40
N PRO A 49 -3.21 10.88 -4.60
CA PRO A 49 -2.87 9.90 -5.63
C PRO A 49 -1.67 10.32 -6.50
N THR A 50 -1.09 9.35 -7.21
CA THR A 50 -0.13 9.56 -8.29
C THR A 50 -0.55 8.77 -9.53
N ASP A 51 0.19 8.89 -10.63
CA ASP A 51 0.00 8.04 -11.81
C ASP A 51 0.28 6.54 -11.51
N ASP A 52 1.07 6.23 -10.49
CA ASP A 52 1.53 4.86 -10.21
C ASP A 52 0.73 4.17 -9.11
N TYR A 53 0.16 4.92 -8.16
CA TYR A 53 -0.57 4.37 -7.03
C TYR A 53 -1.55 5.36 -6.38
N ILE A 54 -2.47 4.83 -5.58
CA ILE A 54 -3.37 5.54 -4.68
C ILE A 54 -3.42 4.82 -3.32
N ILE A 55 -3.34 5.57 -2.24
CA ILE A 55 -3.67 5.10 -0.88
C ILE A 55 -5.19 5.01 -0.83
N ALA A 56 -5.71 3.79 -0.87
CA ALA A 56 -7.14 3.51 -0.98
C ALA A 56 -7.82 3.44 0.39
N ALA A 57 -7.09 3.02 1.43
CA ALA A 57 -7.62 2.89 2.78
C ALA A 57 -6.53 3.03 3.84
N ILE A 58 -6.95 3.46 5.02
CA ILE A 58 -6.16 3.50 6.25
C ILE A 58 -6.85 2.60 7.27
N HIS A 59 -6.07 1.76 7.95
CA HIS A 59 -6.55 0.83 8.97
C HIS A 59 -6.09 1.31 10.33
N GLN A 60 -7.02 1.74 11.17
CA GLN A 60 -6.76 2.23 12.52
C GLN A 60 -7.77 1.61 13.49
N ASN A 61 -7.29 1.10 14.63
CA ASN A 61 -8.13 0.51 15.68
C ASN A 61 -9.10 -0.59 15.21
N GLY A 62 -8.72 -1.36 14.19
CA GLY A 62 -9.54 -2.44 13.62
C GLY A 62 -10.64 -1.95 12.67
N GLU A 63 -10.73 -0.65 12.42
CA GLU A 63 -11.62 -0.06 11.42
C GLU A 63 -10.86 0.41 10.18
N MET A 64 -11.59 0.51 9.07
CA MET A 64 -11.08 1.00 7.79
C MET A 64 -11.66 2.38 7.50
N TYR A 65 -10.80 3.33 7.16
CA TYR A 65 -11.16 4.68 6.77
C TYR A 65 -10.74 4.95 5.33
N ILE A 66 -11.61 5.63 4.58
CA ILE A 66 -11.22 6.22 3.29
C ILE A 66 -10.43 7.48 3.60
N PRO A 67 -9.16 7.58 3.17
CA PRO A 67 -8.33 8.71 3.52
C PRO A 67 -8.85 10.02 2.91
N ARG A 68 -8.69 11.10 3.66
CA ARG A 68 -8.84 12.47 3.17
C ARG A 68 -7.45 13.06 2.95
N ASP A 69 -7.39 14.11 2.12
CA ASP A 69 -6.12 14.75 1.76
C ASP A 69 -5.35 15.27 2.99
N ASP A 70 -6.05 15.65 4.05
CA ASP A 70 -5.50 16.17 5.30
C ASP A 70 -5.15 15.11 6.34
N TRP A 71 -5.43 13.82 6.07
CA TRP A 71 -5.08 12.74 6.97
C TRP A 71 -3.57 12.62 7.12
N VAL A 72 -3.09 12.70 8.36
CA VAL A 72 -1.66 12.61 8.70
C VAL A 72 -1.28 11.16 8.96
N LEU A 73 -0.29 10.67 8.23
CA LEU A 73 0.15 9.28 8.33
C LEU A 73 0.98 9.04 9.60
N GLU A 74 0.70 7.94 10.31
CA GLU A 74 1.36 7.58 11.55
C GLU A 74 2.29 6.37 11.41
N LYS A 75 3.27 6.25 12.32
CA LYS A 75 4.18 5.09 12.34
C LYS A 75 3.41 3.82 12.70
N ASN A 76 3.71 2.72 12.01
CA ASN A 76 3.06 1.41 12.14
C ASN A 76 1.57 1.39 11.75
N GLU A 77 1.04 2.50 11.23
CA GLU A 77 -0.29 2.50 10.63
C GLU A 77 -0.29 1.59 9.40
N LYS A 78 -1.34 0.78 9.25
CA LYS A 78 -1.50 -0.10 8.10
C LYS A 78 -2.33 0.63 7.04
N ILE A 79 -1.85 0.63 5.81
CA ILE A 79 -2.54 1.24 4.68
C ILE A 79 -2.76 0.22 3.56
N SER A 80 -3.84 0.38 2.82
CA SER A 80 -4.06 -0.34 1.56
C SER A 80 -3.73 0.57 0.38
N VAL A 81 -2.82 0.13 -0.48
CA VAL A 81 -2.32 0.89 -1.62
C VAL A 81 -2.65 0.16 -2.92
N LEU A 82 -3.49 0.76 -3.76
CA LEU A 82 -3.70 0.27 -5.12
C LEU A 82 -2.57 0.80 -5.99
N VAL A 83 -1.79 -0.10 -6.60
CA VAL A 83 -0.56 0.24 -7.32
C VAL A 83 -0.48 -0.52 -8.63
N LYS A 84 0.08 0.12 -9.67
CA LYS A 84 0.42 -0.57 -10.93
C LYS A 84 1.47 -1.64 -10.67
N THR A 85 1.29 -2.85 -11.22
CA THR A 85 2.19 -4.00 -10.98
C THR A 85 3.66 -3.67 -11.22
N ARG A 86 3.96 -2.89 -12.27
CA ARG A 86 5.33 -2.45 -12.61
C ARG A 86 5.98 -1.54 -11.55
N SER A 87 5.16 -0.89 -10.73
CA SER A 87 5.58 0.16 -9.78
C SER A 87 5.64 -0.35 -8.35
N VAL A 88 5.21 -1.59 -8.07
CA VAL A 88 5.16 -2.17 -6.71
C VAL A 88 6.47 -1.96 -5.94
N LYS A 89 7.62 -2.36 -6.51
CA LYS A 89 8.92 -2.25 -5.80
C LYS A 89 9.25 -0.80 -5.41
N LYS A 90 9.03 0.15 -6.33
CA LYS A 90 9.25 1.58 -6.09
C LYS A 90 8.32 2.09 -5.02
N VAL A 91 7.02 1.77 -5.10
CA VAL A 91 6.00 2.28 -4.18
C VAL A 91 6.17 1.69 -2.78
N THR A 92 6.44 0.40 -2.64
CA THR A 92 6.70 -0.21 -1.32
C THR A 92 7.90 0.47 -0.62
N SER A 93 8.98 0.81 -1.33
CA SER A 93 10.12 1.54 -0.73
C SER A 93 9.83 2.97 -0.25
N ILE A 94 8.68 3.54 -0.63
CA ILE A 94 8.24 4.83 -0.11
C ILE A 94 7.78 4.66 1.34
N PHE A 95 7.01 3.61 1.62
CA PHE A 95 6.34 3.43 2.91
C PHE A 95 7.11 2.52 3.88
N VAL A 96 7.96 1.63 3.37
CA VAL A 96 8.63 0.56 4.14
C VAL A 96 10.15 0.55 3.91
#